data_AF-A0A3D4AW02-F1
#
_entry.id   AF-A0A3D4AW02-F1
#
_cell.length_a   1.000
_cell.length_b   1.000
_cell.length_c   1.000
_cell.angle_alpha   90.00
_cell.angle_beta   90.00
_cell.angle_gamma   90.00
#
_symmetry.space_group_name_H-M   'P 1'
#
loop_
_entity.id
_entity.type
_entity.pdbx_description
1 polymer ?
#
loop_
_entity_poly.entity_id
_entity_poly.type
_entity_poly.pdbx_seq_one_letter_code
_entity_poly.pdbx_strand_id
1 'polypeptide(L)' 'MLDLLIDKTSSKRIMAFQASPEIQMRVSDLLEKNRSQGLSPDESRALDEFERREHLVRMLKARARQKLPS' A
#
# COMPACT_ATOMS: atom_id res chain seq x y z
N MET A 1 10.93 -8.36 11.96
CA MET A 1 11.01 -7.06 11.24
C MET A 1 9.75 -6.20 11.41
N LEU A 2 8.56 -6.65 10.98
CA LEU A 2 7.32 -5.82 11.07
C LEU A 2 6.89 -5.44 12.49
N ASP A 3 7.23 -6.24 13.51
CA ASP A 3 6.88 -5.96 14.91
C ASP A 3 7.58 -4.68 15.44
N LEU A 4 8.83 -4.43 15.04
CA LEU A 4 9.60 -3.22 15.39
C LEU A 4 8.98 -1.93 14.84
N LEU A 5 8.34 -2.00 13.66
CA LEU A 5 7.68 -0.85 13.03
C LEU A 5 6.37 -0.50 13.76
N ILE A 6 5.66 -1.51 14.25
CA ILE A 6 4.44 -1.37 15.05
C ILE A 6 4.76 -0.85 16.45
N ASP A 7 5.89 -1.26 17.03
CA ASP A 7 6.34 -0.77 18.33
C ASP A 7 6.74 0.72 18.27
N LYS A 8 7.42 1.15 17.18
CA LYS A 8 7.78 2.56 16.95
C LYS A 8 6.63 3.45 16.47
N THR A 9 5.54 2.86 15.96
CA THR A 9 4.43 3.60 15.33
C THR A 9 3.11 3.12 15.90
N SER A 10 2.40 3.95 16.67
CA SER A 10 1.11 3.58 17.27
C SER A 10 0.19 2.87 16.26
N SER A 11 -0.38 1.74 16.65
CA SER A 11 -1.30 0.94 15.82
C SER A 11 -2.41 1.79 15.17
N LYS A 12 -2.89 2.84 15.85
CA LYS A 12 -3.86 3.81 15.29
C LYS A 12 -3.31 4.58 14.07
N ARG A 13 -2.04 4.98 14.10
CA ARG A 13 -1.37 5.66 12.99
C ARG A 13 -1.14 4.72 11.80
N ILE A 14 -0.83 3.45 12.08
CA ILE A 14 -0.73 2.41 11.04
C ILE A 14 -2.10 2.14 10.39
N MET A 15 -3.17 2.09 11.20
CA MET A 15 -4.55 1.97 10.70
C MET A 15 -4.93 3.13 9.78
N ALA A 16 -4.57 4.36 10.17
CA ALA A 16 -4.88 5.59 9.42
C ALA A 16 -3.97 5.84 8.21
N PHE A 17 -2.89 5.06 8.05
CA PHE A 17 -1.99 5.22 6.90
C PHE A 17 -2.72 4.84 5.60
N GLN A 18 -2.66 5.73 4.62
CA GLN A 18 -3.20 5.52 3.28
C GLN A 18 -2.28 6.24 2.29
N ALA A 19 -2.15 5.68 1.07
CA ALA A 19 -1.44 6.35 -0.01
C ALA A 19 -2.04 7.75 -0.27
N SER A 20 -1.20 8.74 -0.60
CA SER A 20 -1.65 10.08 -0.96
C SER A 20 -2.64 10.04 -2.13
N PRO A 21 -3.60 10.98 -2.22
CA PRO A 21 -4.60 11.01 -3.28
C PRO A 21 -3.98 11.03 -4.70
N GLU A 22 -2.84 11.72 -4.87
CA GLU A 22 -2.09 11.74 -6.12
C GLU A 22 -1.59 10.35 -6.55
N ILE A 23 -1.12 9.55 -5.58
CA ILE A 23 -0.65 8.18 -5.84
C ILE A 23 -1.83 7.28 -6.17
N GLN A 24 -2.95 7.40 -5.45
CA GLN A 24 -4.16 6.62 -5.74
C GLN A 24 -4.69 6.91 -7.15
N MET A 25 -4.71 8.19 -7.53
CA MET A 25 -5.13 8.61 -8.86
C MET A 25 -4.22 8.04 -9.95
N ARG A 26 -2.90 8.13 -9.75
CA ARG A 26 -1.92 7.61 -10.71
C ARG A 26 -1.99 6.09 -10.87
N VAL A 27 -2.18 5.34 -9.78
CA VAL A 27 -2.38 3.89 -9.84
C VAL A 27 -3.68 3.56 -10.57
N SER A 28 -4.75 4.32 -10.32
CA SER A 28 -6.03 4.11 -11.00
C SER A 28 -5.92 4.33 -12.52
N ASP A 29 -5.23 5.39 -12.93
CA ASP A 29 -4.94 5.68 -14.34
C ASP A 29 -4.13 4.55 -15.00
N LEU A 30 -3.06 4.09 -14.34
CA LEU A 30 -2.26 2.97 -14.85
C LEU A 30 -3.07 1.66 -14.95
N LEU A 31 -3.97 1.39 -14.01
CA LEU A 31 -4.84 0.22 -14.07
C LEU A 31 -5.87 0.31 -15.20
N GLU A 32 -6.42 1.50 -15.45
CA GLU A 32 -7.33 1.75 -16.56
C GLU A 32 -6.61 1.60 -17.91
N LYS A 33 -5.41 2.17 -18.01
CA LYS A 33 -4.54 2.04 -19.18
C LYS A 33 -4.17 0.58 -19.45
N ASN A 34 -3.80 -0.18 -18.41
CA ASN A 34 -3.47 -1.60 -18.52
C ASN A 34 -4.61 -2.39 -19.18
N ARG A 35 -5.87 -2.15 -18.75
CA ARG A 35 -7.06 -2.83 -19.27
C ARG A 35 -7.37 -2.48 -20.73
N SER A 36 -7.00 -1.28 -21.17
CA SER A 36 -7.40 -0.77 -22.50
C SER A 36 -6.32 -0.95 -23.55
N GLN A 37 -5.07 -0.65 -23.20
CA GLN A 37 -3.95 -0.50 -24.15
C GLN A 37 -2.70 -1.28 -23.74
N GLY A 38 -2.70 -1.85 -22.53
CA GLY A 38 -1.51 -2.41 -21.91
C GLY A 38 -0.61 -1.34 -21.30
N LEU A 39 0.48 -1.78 -20.68
CA LEU A 39 1.45 -0.91 -20.01
C LEU A 39 2.81 -1.00 -20.67
N SER A 40 3.53 0.11 -20.64
CA SER A 40 4.95 0.11 -20.93
C SER A 40 5.70 -0.63 -19.81
N PRO A 41 6.92 -1.14 -20.06
CA PRO A 41 7.72 -1.82 -19.05
C PRO A 41 7.95 -0.97 -17.79
N ASP A 42 8.14 0.35 -17.96
CA ASP A 42 8.34 1.29 -16.86
C ASP A 42 7.07 1.48 -16.02
N GLU A 43 5.91 1.57 -16.68
CA GLU A 43 4.60 1.70 -16.04
C GLU A 43 4.21 0.43 -15.28
N SER A 44 4.50 -0.74 -15.86
CA SER A 44 4.31 -2.02 -15.19
C SER A 44 5.20 -2.14 -13.95
N ARG A 45 6.45 -1.66 -14.02
CA ARG A 45 7.38 -1.64 -12.89
C ARG A 45 6.89 -0.70 -11.78
N ALA A 46 6.34 0.46 -12.15
CA ALA A 46 5.75 1.39 -11.19
C ALA A 46 4.55 0.78 -10.45
N LEU A 47 3.69 0.03 -11.16
CA LEU A 47 2.58 -0.70 -10.53
C LEU A 47 3.07 -1.85 -9.63
N ASP A 48 4.06 -2.63 -10.05
CA ASP A 48 4.63 -3.71 -9.21
C ASP A 48 5.22 -3.16 -7.89
N GLU A 49 5.94 -2.03 -7.97
CA GLU A 49 6.44 -1.35 -6.78
C GLU A 49 5.32 -0.85 -5.86
N PHE A 50 4.25 -0.32 -6.44
CA PHE A 50 3.09 0.11 -5.67
C PHE A 50 2.40 -1.07 -4.97
N GLU A 51 2.15 -2.17 -5.69
CA GLU A 51 1.54 -3.38 -5.13
C GLU A 51 2.37 -3.96 -3.98
N ARG A 52 3.70 -4.00 -4.14
CA ARG A 52 4.61 -4.48 -3.08
C ARG A 52 4.51 -3.63 -1.81
N ARG A 53 4.41 -2.31 -1.96
CA ARG A 53 4.25 -1.38 -0.82
C ARG A 53 2.88 -1.51 -0.18
N GLU A 54 1.81 -1.59 -0.97
CA GLU A 54 0.45 -1.80 -0.47
C GLU A 54 0.32 -3.13 0.27
N HIS A 55 0.96 -4.20 -0.23
CA HIS A 55 1.00 -5.48 0.45
C HIS A 55 1.65 -5.37 1.84
N LEU A 56 2.78 -4.65 1.94
CA LEU A 56 3.45 -4.40 3.22
C LEU A 56 2.55 -3.60 4.18
N VAL A 57 1.89 -2.56 3.70
CA VAL A 57 0.93 -1.75 4.49
C VAL A 57 -0.23 -2.62 4.97
N ARG A 58 -0.77 -3.48 4.11
CA ARG A 58 -1.86 -4.41 4.46
C ARG A 58 -1.42 -5.39 5.55
N MET A 59 -0.20 -5.92 5.46
CA MET A 59 0.38 -6.80 6.48
C MET A 59 0.62 -6.07 7.81
N LEU A 60 1.11 -4.83 7.76
CA LEU A 60 1.27 -3.98 8.94
C LEU A 60 -0.08 -3.70 9.60
N LYS A 61 -1.12 -3.38 8.81
CA LYS A 61 -2.48 -3.19 9.31
C LYS A 61 -3.03 -4.47 9.94
N ALA A 62 -2.88 -5.62 9.29
CA ALA A 62 -3.36 -6.90 9.83
C ALA A 62 -2.70 -7.24 11.20
N ARG A 63 -1.41 -6.94 11.37
CA ARG A 63 -0.72 -7.12 12.65
C ARG A 63 -1.09 -6.07 13.69
N ALA A 64 -1.23 -4.82 13.29
CA ALA A 64 -1.65 -3.74 14.20
C ALA A 64 -3.06 -3.98 14.76
N ARG A 65 -3.98 -4.56 13.97
CA ARG A 65 -5.32 -4.97 14.46
C ARG A 65 -5.25 -6.03 15.56
N GLN A 66 -4.32 -6.98 15.47
CA GLN A 66 -4.14 -8.01 16.50
C GLN A 66 -3.58 -7.45 17.82
N LYS A 67 -2.97 -6.25 17.80
CA LYS A 67 -2.48 -5.56 19.00
C LYS A 67 -3.45 -4.50 19.53
N LEU A 68 -4.59 -4.24 18.88
CA LEU A 68 -5.64 -3.42 19.49
C LEU A 68 -6.45 -4.31 20.46
N PRO A 69 -6.68 -3.85 21.71
CA PRO A 69 -7.66 -4.53 22.57
C PRO A 69 -9.04 -4.45 21.92
N SER A 70 -9.78 -5.57 21.97
CA SER A 70 -11.16 -5.70 21.48
C SER A 70 -12.11 -4.71 22.13
#